data_AF-A0A618HT18-F1
#
_entry.id   AF-A0A618HT18-F1
#
_cell.length_a   1.000
_cell.length_b   1.000
_cell.length_c   1.000
_cell.angle_alpha   90.00
_cell.angle_beta   90.00
_cell.angle_gamma   90.00
#
_symmetry.space_group_name_H-M   'P 1'
#
loop_
_entity.id
_entity.type
_entity.pdbx_description
1 polymer ?
#
loop_
_entity_poly.entity_id
_entity_poly.type
_entity_poly.pdbx_seq_one_letter_code
_entity_poly.pdbx_strand_id
1 'polypeptide(L)'
;MNCKTIILRFRDLVTPAGETITLHQDIIKSKGSVWWGWWAKADEQCPREFNDLKAQISENNPLEIYLFDSGQLKIYFANLIGISTNFDKHPCPVRDMTPPYYSDQQYNVWFNFSSIEEVSDCSGLINGLAYSGAVKDFFKNNDMFQIYSGKQISSLLELRCQDRTIWFVDKFDSGKHKTHEIILSNANVSVPSVFPKRPIELTEGRLLWLSDLHFDENQKYHQFDQRDQKKLSAIIKDWAQEVEGVLISGDITWRATENEFKQAEEFIENLCSSKRVNIDGIGMCPGNHDVSFSEDYSADVKKALVKYHEMQHGNGNLSSDEWESLIAVDVLPEFKRNYEQFFRNIVSTDANQYLSMGKRFLIMNQKVVDVCFLNSNSLQQHKLAFQGQGYVGVKQRDDAAKEMGWKRNKKITGGYRVVVLHHNLYPVNYAETPYIGVASGLVYDTEAILKWCFENGVDLILHGHTHERCVTKVSRKVDNHDKSVWIVSLGSTGVIQGHLVGCNEFAELDFEGDRIKVMFYNIKHNTIEHNGEIILD
;
A
#
# COMPACT_ATOMS: atom_id res chain seq x y z
N MET A 1 -5.74 -39.93 -7.10
CA MET A 1 -5.26 -38.55 -6.88
C MET A 1 -4.74 -38.41 -5.45
N ASN A 2 -3.57 -37.78 -5.26
CA ASN A 2 -2.96 -37.54 -3.95
C ASN A 2 -3.57 -36.33 -3.19
N CYS A 3 -4.38 -35.51 -3.89
CA CYS A 3 -5.24 -34.48 -3.32
C CYS A 3 -6.70 -34.69 -3.78
N LYS A 4 -7.66 -33.88 -3.32
CA LYS A 4 -9.08 -33.99 -3.73
C LYS A 4 -9.44 -33.23 -5.00
N THR A 5 -8.88 -32.05 -5.20
CA THR A 5 -9.15 -31.22 -6.39
C THR A 5 -8.02 -30.20 -6.60
N ILE A 6 -8.14 -29.35 -7.62
CA ILE A 6 -7.19 -28.30 -7.99
C ILE A 6 -7.89 -26.95 -8.19
N ILE A 7 -7.15 -25.87 -7.99
CA ILE A 7 -7.54 -24.50 -8.33
C ILE A 7 -6.55 -23.99 -9.38
N LEU A 8 -7.05 -23.48 -10.51
CA LEU A 8 -6.25 -22.86 -11.57
C LEU A 8 -6.41 -21.34 -11.53
N ARG A 9 -5.29 -20.61 -11.48
CA ARG A 9 -5.28 -19.15 -11.52
C ARG A 9 -5.43 -18.65 -12.95
N PHE A 10 -6.19 -17.57 -13.12
CA PHE A 10 -6.17 -16.78 -14.34
C PHE A 10 -6.39 -15.29 -14.07
N ARG A 11 -6.28 -14.50 -15.15
CA ARG A 11 -6.60 -13.08 -15.21
C ARG A 11 -6.84 -12.70 -16.67
N ASP A 12 -7.72 -11.73 -16.90
CA ASP A 12 -7.93 -11.09 -18.21
C ASP A 12 -6.74 -10.21 -18.61
N LEU A 13 -5.61 -10.83 -19.00
CA LEU A 13 -4.39 -10.12 -19.39
C LEU A 13 -4.42 -9.62 -20.85
N VAL A 14 -5.01 -10.43 -21.72
CA VAL A 14 -5.06 -10.22 -23.18
C VAL A 14 -6.48 -10.05 -23.69
N THR A 15 -7.44 -10.00 -22.76
CA THR A 15 -8.87 -9.79 -22.99
C THR A 15 -9.35 -8.67 -22.07
N PRO A 16 -10.45 -7.96 -22.41
CA PRO A 16 -11.17 -7.12 -21.47
C PRO A 16 -11.62 -7.88 -20.21
N ALA A 17 -11.87 -7.14 -19.13
CA ALA A 17 -12.32 -7.70 -17.86
C ALA A 17 -13.62 -8.51 -18.01
N GLY A 18 -13.61 -9.76 -17.55
CA GLY A 18 -14.71 -10.72 -17.64
C GLY A 18 -14.77 -11.53 -18.94
N GLU A 19 -14.05 -11.13 -20.00
CA GLU A 19 -14.21 -11.78 -21.31
C GLU A 19 -13.56 -13.17 -21.41
N THR A 20 -12.52 -13.49 -20.61
CA THR A 20 -11.90 -14.82 -20.65
C THR A 20 -12.95 -15.91 -20.43
N ILE A 21 -13.75 -15.80 -19.37
CA ILE A 21 -14.75 -16.83 -19.03
C ILE A 21 -15.86 -16.88 -20.08
N THR A 22 -16.34 -15.72 -20.56
CA THR A 22 -17.38 -15.65 -21.59
C THR A 22 -16.97 -16.38 -22.87
N LEU A 23 -15.75 -16.13 -23.39
CA LEU A 23 -15.24 -16.79 -24.59
C LEU A 23 -15.16 -18.31 -24.44
N HIS A 24 -14.71 -18.80 -23.28
CA HIS A 24 -14.65 -20.23 -23.01
C HIS A 24 -16.06 -20.85 -22.89
N GLN A 25 -17.00 -20.17 -22.23
CA GLN A 25 -18.39 -20.62 -22.14
C GLN A 25 -19.08 -20.69 -23.50
N ASP A 26 -18.80 -19.76 -24.42
CA ASP A 26 -19.40 -19.77 -25.76
C ASP A 26 -18.87 -20.92 -26.62
N ILE A 27 -17.60 -21.30 -26.46
CA ILE A 27 -17.05 -22.51 -27.09
C ILE A 27 -17.70 -23.76 -26.48
N ILE A 28 -17.87 -23.82 -25.16
CA ILE A 28 -18.56 -24.94 -24.50
C ILE A 28 -19.99 -25.08 -25.04
N LYS A 29 -20.76 -23.99 -25.15
CA LYS A 29 -22.12 -24.00 -25.69
C LYS A 29 -22.19 -24.50 -27.13
N SER A 30 -21.20 -24.16 -27.95
CA SER A 30 -21.20 -24.46 -29.40
C SER A 30 -20.53 -25.79 -29.76
N LYS A 31 -19.55 -26.25 -28.98
CA LYS A 31 -18.71 -27.43 -29.27
C LYS A 31 -18.78 -28.51 -28.20
N GLY A 32 -19.45 -28.26 -27.07
CA GLY A 32 -19.63 -29.19 -25.95
C GLY A 32 -18.50 -29.17 -24.92
N SER A 33 -17.29 -28.75 -25.29
CA SER A 33 -16.18 -28.55 -24.35
C SER A 33 -15.14 -27.56 -24.89
N VAL A 34 -14.21 -27.13 -24.03
CA VAL A 34 -13.16 -26.16 -24.36
C VAL A 34 -11.82 -26.55 -23.74
N TRP A 35 -10.74 -26.38 -24.51
CA TRP A 35 -9.38 -26.53 -24.02
C TRP A 35 -8.85 -25.25 -23.38
N TRP A 36 -8.21 -25.41 -22.23
CA TRP A 36 -7.61 -24.38 -21.40
C TRP A 36 -6.12 -24.64 -21.22
N GLY A 37 -5.29 -23.69 -21.65
CA GLY A 37 -3.82 -23.80 -21.60
C GLY A 37 -3.25 -23.29 -20.27
N TRP A 38 -2.28 -24.02 -19.71
CA TRP A 38 -1.62 -23.62 -18.46
C TRP A 38 -0.43 -22.68 -18.67
N TRP A 39 -0.58 -21.42 -18.25
CA TRP A 39 0.49 -20.42 -18.25
C TRP A 39 1.41 -20.58 -17.04
N ALA A 40 2.27 -21.60 -17.06
CA ALA A 40 3.19 -21.89 -15.96
C ALA A 40 4.20 -20.75 -15.73
N LYS A 41 4.49 -20.48 -14.45
CA LYS A 41 5.61 -19.60 -14.03
C LYS A 41 6.95 -20.31 -14.14
N ALA A 42 8.05 -19.55 -14.10
CA ALA A 42 9.39 -20.06 -14.31
C ALA A 42 9.79 -21.18 -13.33
N ASP A 43 9.29 -21.12 -12.08
CA ASP A 43 9.61 -22.10 -11.03
C ASP A 43 8.61 -23.26 -10.92
N GLU A 44 7.59 -23.29 -11.77
CA GLU A 44 6.59 -24.35 -11.82
C GLU A 44 6.97 -25.40 -12.87
N GLN A 45 6.72 -26.66 -12.56
CA GLN A 45 6.93 -27.79 -13.46
C GLN A 45 5.72 -28.72 -13.43
N CYS A 46 5.54 -29.51 -14.49
CA CYS A 46 4.41 -30.43 -14.61
C CYS A 46 4.57 -31.61 -13.63
N PRO A 47 3.73 -31.71 -12.58
CA PRO A 47 3.81 -32.79 -11.60
C PRO A 47 3.30 -34.10 -12.19
N ARG A 48 3.75 -35.22 -11.62
CA ARG A 48 3.33 -36.56 -12.07
C ARG A 48 1.84 -36.82 -11.84
N GLU A 49 1.24 -36.14 -10.86
CA GLU A 49 -0.19 -36.22 -10.55
C GLU A 49 -1.11 -35.96 -11.76
N PHE A 50 -0.67 -35.17 -12.75
CA PHE A 50 -1.49 -34.96 -13.95
C PHE A 50 -1.62 -36.20 -14.84
N ASN A 51 -0.65 -37.12 -14.83
CA ASN A 51 -0.81 -38.42 -15.50
C ASN A 51 -1.85 -39.29 -14.80
N ASP A 52 -1.83 -39.32 -13.47
CA ASP A 52 -2.80 -40.08 -12.69
C ASP A 52 -4.21 -39.53 -12.89
N LEU A 53 -4.34 -38.19 -12.93
CA LEU A 53 -5.59 -37.51 -13.24
C LEU A 53 -6.08 -37.83 -14.65
N LYS A 54 -5.20 -37.75 -15.66
CA LYS A 54 -5.52 -38.07 -17.05
C LYS A 54 -6.10 -39.48 -17.21
N ALA A 55 -5.67 -40.43 -16.38
CA ALA A 55 -6.18 -41.80 -16.40
C ALA A 55 -7.52 -41.98 -15.66
N GLN A 56 -7.91 -41.04 -14.78
CA GLN A 56 -9.08 -41.13 -13.90
C GLN A 56 -10.28 -40.31 -14.41
N ILE A 57 -10.02 -39.26 -15.19
CA ILE A 57 -11.06 -38.37 -15.72
C ILE A 57 -11.53 -38.80 -17.09
N SER A 58 -12.82 -38.61 -17.35
CA SER A 58 -13.44 -38.75 -18.68
C SER A 58 -14.73 -37.94 -18.72
N GLU A 59 -15.38 -37.87 -19.89
CA GLU A 59 -16.70 -37.25 -19.99
C GLU A 59 -17.74 -37.85 -19.03
N ASN A 60 -17.67 -39.16 -18.78
CA ASN A 60 -18.59 -39.86 -17.86
C ASN A 60 -18.14 -39.83 -16.39
N ASN A 61 -16.94 -39.31 -16.12
CA ASN A 61 -16.38 -39.19 -14.78
C ASN A 61 -15.57 -37.88 -14.68
N PRO A 62 -16.24 -36.71 -14.74
CA PRO A 62 -15.57 -35.42 -14.64
C PRO A 62 -15.00 -35.21 -13.23
N LEU A 63 -13.87 -34.51 -13.15
CA LEU A 63 -13.36 -33.99 -11.89
C LEU A 63 -13.82 -32.53 -11.73
N GLU A 64 -14.48 -32.24 -10.61
CA GLU A 64 -14.81 -30.87 -10.22
C GLU A 64 -13.53 -30.13 -9.83
N ILE A 65 -13.26 -29.00 -10.48
CA ILE A 65 -12.12 -28.11 -10.19
C ILE A 65 -12.58 -26.66 -10.08
N TYR A 66 -11.67 -25.78 -9.66
CA TYR A 66 -11.94 -24.35 -9.56
C TYR A 66 -11.03 -23.51 -10.45
N LEU A 67 -11.56 -22.43 -11.01
CA LEU A 67 -10.81 -21.39 -11.70
C LEU A 67 -10.88 -20.11 -10.86
N PHE A 68 -9.72 -19.57 -10.47
CA PHE A 68 -9.61 -18.37 -9.66
C PHE A 68 -9.20 -17.18 -10.51
N ASP A 69 -10.09 -16.20 -10.65
CA ASP A 69 -9.78 -14.91 -11.26
C ASP A 69 -9.07 -14.03 -10.23
N SER A 70 -7.75 -13.95 -10.37
CA SER A 70 -6.91 -13.16 -9.48
C SER A 70 -7.02 -11.64 -9.70
N GLY A 71 -7.59 -11.20 -10.82
CA GLY A 71 -7.82 -9.79 -11.12
C GLY A 71 -9.11 -9.24 -10.50
N GLN A 72 -10.17 -10.06 -10.45
CA GLN A 72 -11.48 -9.67 -9.93
C GLN A 72 -11.83 -10.29 -8.57
N LEU A 73 -10.96 -11.14 -8.02
CA LEU A 73 -11.22 -11.93 -6.81
C LEU A 73 -12.52 -12.74 -6.90
N LYS A 74 -12.68 -13.48 -8.01
CA LYS A 74 -13.82 -14.37 -8.26
C LYS A 74 -13.38 -15.82 -8.39
N ILE A 75 -14.28 -16.74 -8.10
CA ILE A 75 -14.08 -18.17 -8.36
C ILE A 75 -15.17 -18.70 -9.27
N TYR A 76 -14.76 -19.57 -10.18
CA TYR A 76 -15.63 -20.35 -11.04
C TYR A 76 -15.42 -21.82 -10.77
N PHE A 77 -16.51 -22.57 -10.81
CA PHE A 77 -16.52 -24.01 -10.87
C PHE A 77 -16.32 -24.48 -12.30
N ALA A 78 -15.56 -25.56 -12.52
CA ALA A 78 -15.43 -26.18 -13.84
C ALA A 78 -15.38 -27.71 -13.76
N ASN A 79 -16.02 -28.39 -14.73
CA ASN A 79 -15.96 -29.84 -14.88
C ASN A 79 -14.82 -30.23 -15.81
N LEU A 80 -13.75 -30.79 -15.26
CA LEU A 80 -12.59 -31.28 -15.98
C LEU A 80 -12.84 -32.70 -16.52
N ILE A 81 -12.90 -32.82 -17.85
CA ILE A 81 -13.18 -34.09 -18.55
C ILE A 81 -11.96 -34.69 -19.27
N GLY A 82 -10.86 -33.93 -19.39
CA GLY A 82 -9.65 -34.41 -20.05
C GLY A 82 -8.41 -33.56 -19.75
N ILE A 83 -7.23 -34.19 -19.83
CA ILE A 83 -5.93 -33.53 -19.70
C ILE A 83 -5.04 -33.98 -20.86
N SER A 84 -4.35 -33.04 -21.50
CA SER A 84 -3.26 -33.31 -22.43
C SER A 84 -1.95 -32.76 -21.87
N THR A 85 -0.95 -33.62 -21.81
CA THR A 85 0.41 -33.27 -21.39
C THR A 85 1.39 -34.30 -21.94
N ASN A 86 2.61 -33.86 -22.23
CA ASN A 86 3.78 -34.66 -22.57
C ASN A 86 5.00 -34.25 -21.71
N PHE A 87 4.76 -33.60 -20.56
CA PHE A 87 5.77 -33.02 -19.65
C PHE A 87 6.65 -31.93 -20.25
N ASP A 88 6.30 -31.41 -21.44
CA ASP A 88 6.97 -30.29 -22.09
C ASP A 88 5.91 -29.41 -22.79
N LYS A 89 6.34 -28.28 -23.37
CA LYS A 89 5.44 -27.43 -24.14
C LYS A 89 4.97 -28.15 -25.40
N HIS A 90 3.66 -28.19 -25.61
CA HIS A 90 3.07 -28.77 -26.81
C HIS A 90 1.86 -27.97 -27.31
N PRO A 91 1.55 -28.04 -28.62
CA PRO A 91 0.43 -27.31 -29.20
C PRO A 91 -0.91 -27.80 -28.66
N CYS A 92 -1.93 -26.96 -28.80
CA CYS A 92 -3.29 -27.29 -28.45
C CYS A 92 -3.75 -28.60 -29.11
N PRO A 93 -4.43 -29.51 -28.38
CA PRO A 93 -4.99 -30.74 -28.95
C PRO A 93 -6.02 -30.48 -30.07
N VAL A 94 -6.91 -29.50 -29.89
CA VAL A 94 -7.99 -29.19 -30.85
C VAL A 94 -8.21 -27.67 -30.91
N ARG A 95 -7.69 -27.03 -31.98
CA ARG A 95 -7.74 -25.58 -32.16
C ARG A 95 -9.16 -25.01 -32.19
N ASP A 96 -10.09 -25.69 -32.86
CA ASP A 96 -11.49 -25.26 -33.00
C ASP A 96 -12.28 -25.28 -31.68
N MET A 97 -11.69 -25.85 -30.62
CA MET A 97 -12.25 -25.92 -29.27
C MET A 97 -11.41 -25.09 -28.28
N THR A 98 -10.70 -24.07 -28.76
CA THR A 98 -9.85 -23.18 -27.94
C THR A 98 -10.04 -21.74 -28.38
N PRO A 99 -10.09 -20.76 -27.46
CA PRO A 99 -10.19 -19.36 -27.84
C PRO A 99 -9.04 -18.92 -28.78
N PRO A 100 -9.36 -18.15 -29.85
CA PRO A 100 -8.36 -17.76 -30.87
C PRO A 100 -7.16 -16.99 -30.34
N TYR A 101 -7.33 -16.22 -29.24
CA TYR A 101 -6.27 -15.37 -28.71
C TYR A 101 -5.04 -16.14 -28.22
N TYR A 102 -5.14 -17.46 -28.03
CA TYR A 102 -4.01 -18.26 -27.56
C TYR A 102 -3.95 -19.71 -28.09
N SER A 103 -4.77 -20.08 -29.07
CA SER A 103 -4.80 -21.43 -29.65
C SER A 103 -3.54 -21.80 -30.46
N ASP A 104 -2.76 -20.80 -30.90
CA ASP A 104 -1.47 -21.00 -31.58
C ASP A 104 -0.28 -21.18 -30.64
N GLN A 105 -0.46 -20.97 -29.33
CA GLN A 105 0.59 -21.09 -28.33
C GLN A 105 0.86 -22.55 -27.92
N GLN A 106 1.96 -22.77 -27.21
CA GLN A 106 2.32 -24.07 -26.62
C GLN A 106 2.38 -23.97 -25.10
N TYR A 107 1.76 -24.93 -24.41
CA TYR A 107 1.75 -25.02 -22.95
C TYR A 107 2.14 -26.41 -22.47
N ASN A 108 2.55 -26.50 -21.21
CA ASN A 108 2.97 -27.76 -20.58
C ASN A 108 1.80 -28.73 -20.38
N VAL A 109 0.61 -28.16 -20.13
CA VAL A 109 -0.63 -28.89 -19.86
C VAL A 109 -1.79 -28.13 -20.49
N TRP A 110 -2.70 -28.89 -21.11
CA TRP A 110 -4.00 -28.41 -21.55
C TRP A 110 -5.10 -29.17 -20.80
N PHE A 111 -6.08 -28.44 -20.27
CA PHE A 111 -7.23 -28.96 -19.54
C PHE A 111 -8.49 -28.85 -20.41
N ASN A 112 -9.32 -29.88 -20.48
CA ASN A 112 -10.58 -29.84 -21.22
C ASN A 112 -11.75 -29.72 -20.27
N PHE A 113 -12.56 -28.66 -20.42
CA PHE A 113 -13.71 -28.37 -19.56
C PHE A 113 -15.03 -28.56 -20.31
N SER A 114 -15.99 -29.23 -19.68
CA SER A 114 -17.36 -29.37 -20.21
C SER A 114 -18.34 -28.32 -19.67
N SER A 115 -18.00 -27.63 -18.58
CA SER A 115 -18.79 -26.52 -18.03
C SER A 115 -17.91 -25.57 -17.23
N ILE A 116 -18.33 -24.30 -17.13
CA ILE A 116 -17.73 -23.27 -16.28
C ILE A 116 -18.86 -22.39 -15.72
N GLU A 117 -18.96 -22.26 -14.40
CA GLU A 117 -20.04 -21.53 -13.71
C GLU A 117 -19.49 -20.66 -12.56
N GLU A 118 -20.00 -19.45 -12.39
CA GLU A 118 -19.54 -18.54 -11.32
C GLU A 118 -20.07 -18.99 -9.95
N VAL A 119 -19.21 -18.93 -8.92
CA VAL A 119 -19.58 -19.28 -7.55
C VAL A 119 -20.06 -18.03 -6.81
N SER A 120 -21.27 -18.09 -6.25
CA SER A 120 -21.87 -16.98 -5.49
C SER A 120 -21.26 -16.80 -4.10
N ASP A 121 -21.08 -17.88 -3.33
CA ASP A 121 -20.43 -17.87 -2.01
C ASP A 121 -18.97 -18.31 -2.10
N CYS A 122 -18.12 -17.39 -2.56
CA CYS A 122 -16.68 -17.65 -2.68
C CYS A 122 -16.00 -17.92 -1.33
N SER A 123 -16.39 -17.18 -0.27
CA SER A 123 -15.77 -17.29 1.05
C SER A 123 -16.07 -18.63 1.71
N GLY A 124 -17.34 -19.04 1.72
CA GLY A 124 -17.76 -20.34 2.26
C GLY A 124 -17.10 -21.51 1.53
N LEU A 125 -16.99 -21.42 0.20
CA LEU A 125 -16.29 -22.41 -0.62
C LEU A 125 -14.81 -22.52 -0.23
N ILE A 126 -14.09 -21.40 -0.21
CA ILE A 126 -12.64 -21.38 0.03
C ILE A 126 -12.31 -21.84 1.45
N ASN A 127 -13.09 -21.42 2.45
CA ASN A 127 -12.92 -21.90 3.82
C ASN A 127 -13.25 -23.40 3.96
N GLY A 128 -14.00 -23.99 3.03
CA GLY A 128 -14.19 -25.44 2.94
C GLY A 128 -12.99 -26.23 2.44
N LEU A 129 -11.91 -25.56 2.01
CA LEU A 129 -10.74 -26.16 1.39
C LEU A 129 -9.47 -25.98 2.23
N ALA A 130 -8.50 -26.87 2.04
CA ALA A 130 -7.17 -26.81 2.64
C ALA A 130 -6.08 -27.12 1.61
N TYR A 131 -4.90 -26.52 1.73
CA TYR A 131 -3.77 -26.83 0.84
C TYR A 131 -3.28 -28.25 1.08
N SER A 132 -3.20 -29.01 -0.01
CA SER A 132 -2.70 -30.37 0.03
C SER A 132 -1.18 -30.38 0.19
N GLY A 133 -0.69 -31.14 1.15
CA GLY A 133 0.75 -31.39 1.33
C GLY A 133 1.29 -32.59 0.54
N ALA A 134 0.43 -33.21 -0.28
CA ALA A 134 0.73 -34.48 -0.93
C ALA A 134 1.49 -34.32 -2.26
N VAL A 135 1.30 -33.19 -2.96
CA VAL A 135 1.97 -32.90 -4.24
C VAL A 135 3.22 -32.06 -3.97
N LYS A 136 4.39 -32.68 -4.08
CA LYS A 136 5.68 -32.07 -3.70
C LYS A 136 6.57 -31.72 -4.88
N ASP A 137 6.28 -32.21 -6.08
CA ASP A 137 7.09 -32.05 -7.28
C ASP A 137 6.58 -30.93 -8.21
N PHE A 138 5.58 -30.14 -7.81
CA PHE A 138 5.05 -29.04 -8.63
C PHE A 138 6.02 -27.87 -8.81
N PHE A 139 6.84 -27.58 -7.79
CA PHE A 139 7.85 -26.53 -7.87
C PHE A 139 9.23 -27.14 -8.09
N LYS A 140 10.10 -26.44 -8.82
CA LYS A 140 11.52 -26.84 -8.96
C LYS A 140 12.25 -26.83 -7.61
N ASN A 141 11.88 -25.90 -6.72
CA ASN A 141 12.33 -25.86 -5.33
C ASN A 141 11.18 -26.30 -4.40
N ASN A 142 11.34 -27.45 -3.75
CA ASN A 142 10.31 -28.07 -2.92
C ASN A 142 9.99 -27.31 -1.63
N ASP A 143 10.82 -26.35 -1.22
CA ASP A 143 10.59 -25.53 -0.01
C ASP A 143 9.63 -24.36 -0.27
N MET A 144 9.38 -24.03 -1.55
CA MET A 144 8.42 -23.00 -1.94
C MET A 144 7.02 -23.30 -1.41
N PHE A 145 6.42 -22.33 -0.72
CA PHE A 145 5.06 -22.38 -0.20
C PHE A 145 4.76 -23.52 0.82
N GLN A 146 5.78 -24.19 1.37
CA GLN A 146 5.57 -25.25 2.38
C GLN A 146 4.77 -24.78 3.60
N ILE A 147 4.85 -23.49 3.94
CA ILE A 147 4.14 -22.93 5.09
C ILE A 147 2.61 -23.01 4.97
N TYR A 148 2.09 -23.14 3.74
CA TYR A 148 0.67 -23.31 3.46
C TYR A 148 0.21 -24.77 3.61
N SER A 149 1.13 -25.73 3.55
CA SER A 149 0.81 -27.17 3.57
C SER A 149 0.06 -27.55 4.84
N GLY A 150 -1.09 -28.23 4.68
CA GLY A 150 -1.92 -28.66 5.81
C GLY A 150 -2.63 -27.50 6.53
N LYS A 151 -2.88 -26.39 5.84
CA LYS A 151 -3.67 -25.25 6.32
C LYS A 151 -4.95 -25.11 5.51
N GLN A 152 -6.02 -24.66 6.14
CA GLN A 152 -7.21 -24.13 5.48
C GLN A 152 -6.83 -22.98 4.53
N ILE A 153 -7.54 -22.83 3.43
CA ILE A 153 -7.43 -21.62 2.60
C ILE A 153 -8.29 -20.54 3.25
N SER A 154 -7.65 -19.48 3.73
CA SER A 154 -8.33 -18.49 4.59
C SER A 154 -9.14 -17.46 3.81
N SER A 155 -8.66 -17.05 2.63
CA SER A 155 -9.33 -16.07 1.78
C SER A 155 -8.86 -16.16 0.33
N LEU A 156 -9.56 -15.47 -0.58
CA LEU A 156 -9.10 -15.26 -1.96
C LEU A 156 -7.85 -14.36 -2.03
N LEU A 157 -7.69 -13.47 -1.06
CA LEU A 157 -6.53 -12.59 -0.97
C LEU A 157 -5.26 -13.40 -0.69
N GLU A 158 -5.35 -14.39 0.19
CA GLU A 158 -4.26 -15.34 0.45
C GLU A 158 -3.84 -16.10 -0.81
N LEU A 159 -4.78 -16.50 -1.67
CA LEU A 159 -4.47 -17.10 -2.98
C LEU A 159 -3.82 -16.08 -3.91
N ARG A 160 -4.37 -14.85 -4.01
CA ARG A 160 -3.87 -13.79 -4.89
C ARG A 160 -2.40 -13.46 -4.62
N CYS A 161 -2.01 -13.40 -3.34
CA CYS A 161 -0.67 -13.01 -2.90
C CYS A 161 0.39 -14.11 -3.11
N GLN A 162 0.00 -15.36 -3.40
CA GLN A 162 0.97 -16.40 -3.72
C GLN A 162 1.43 -16.27 -5.17
N ASP A 163 2.74 -16.27 -5.39
CA ASP A 163 3.34 -16.25 -6.73
C ASP A 163 3.31 -17.64 -7.40
N ARG A 164 2.09 -18.16 -7.60
CA ARG A 164 1.82 -19.45 -8.24
C ARG A 164 0.54 -19.41 -9.07
N THR A 165 0.33 -20.45 -9.88
CA THR A 165 -0.77 -20.55 -10.84
C THR A 165 -1.67 -21.76 -10.64
N ILE A 166 -1.22 -22.80 -9.92
CA ILE A 166 -2.06 -23.96 -9.58
C ILE A 166 -1.94 -24.27 -8.09
N TRP A 167 -3.06 -24.54 -7.44
CA TRP A 167 -3.12 -25.09 -6.08
C TRP A 167 -3.71 -26.49 -6.09
N PHE A 168 -3.09 -27.40 -5.33
CA PHE A 168 -3.63 -28.72 -5.04
C PHE A 168 -4.29 -28.66 -3.68
N VAL A 169 -5.55 -29.08 -3.58
CA VAL A 169 -6.37 -28.83 -2.39
C VAL A 169 -7.16 -30.05 -1.94
N ASP A 170 -7.36 -30.15 -0.64
CA ASP A 170 -8.13 -31.16 0.06
C ASP A 170 -9.35 -30.52 0.73
N LYS A 171 -10.27 -31.35 1.23
CA LYS A 171 -11.37 -30.86 2.08
C LYS A 171 -10.80 -30.38 3.42
N PHE A 172 -11.25 -29.23 3.88
CA PHE A 172 -10.90 -28.73 5.20
C PHE A 172 -11.38 -29.70 6.30
N ASP A 173 -10.58 -29.79 7.37
CA ASP A 173 -10.78 -30.68 8.51
C ASP A 173 -10.16 -29.96 9.71
N SER A 174 -10.99 -29.45 10.62
CA SER A 174 -10.54 -28.62 11.74
C SER A 174 -9.67 -29.37 12.75
N GLY A 175 -9.69 -30.71 12.75
CA GLY A 175 -8.81 -31.52 13.58
C GLY A 175 -7.39 -31.70 13.02
N LYS A 176 -7.20 -31.46 11.71
CA LYS A 176 -5.92 -31.67 11.01
C LYS A 176 -5.31 -30.40 10.46
N HIS A 177 -6.15 -29.46 10.05
CA HIS A 177 -5.74 -28.28 9.31
C HIS A 177 -5.73 -27.05 10.20
N LYS A 178 -4.67 -26.26 10.09
CA LYS A 178 -4.56 -24.95 10.76
C LYS A 178 -5.47 -23.92 10.05
N THR A 179 -5.95 -22.90 10.76
CA THR A 179 -6.95 -21.95 10.24
C THR A 179 -6.50 -20.48 10.19
N HIS A 180 -5.23 -20.20 10.48
CA HIS A 180 -4.69 -18.83 10.44
C HIS A 180 -4.53 -18.35 8.99
N GLU A 181 -4.71 -17.06 8.73
CA GLU A 181 -4.46 -16.49 7.40
C GLU A 181 -2.98 -16.15 7.21
N ILE A 182 -2.47 -16.40 6.01
CA ILE A 182 -1.09 -16.10 5.61
C ILE A 182 -1.11 -15.32 4.30
N ILE A 183 -1.17 -14.00 4.38
CA ILE A 183 -0.92 -13.12 3.25
C ILE A 183 0.60 -12.92 3.16
N LEU A 184 1.29 -13.80 2.42
CA LEU A 184 2.71 -13.63 2.13
C LEU A 184 2.87 -12.65 0.96
N SER A 185 3.38 -11.46 1.23
CA SER A 185 3.79 -10.50 0.21
C SER A 185 5.17 -10.82 -0.41
N ASN A 186 5.98 -11.73 0.17
CA ASN A 186 7.18 -12.33 -0.44
C ASN A 186 7.76 -13.45 0.45
N ALA A 187 8.54 -14.39 -0.12
CA ALA A 187 9.06 -15.62 0.52
C ALA A 187 9.98 -15.46 1.76
N ASN A 188 10.10 -14.26 2.31
CA ASN A 188 10.73 -13.96 3.60
C ASN A 188 9.67 -13.38 4.54
N VAL A 189 9.05 -14.21 5.37
CA VAL A 189 7.96 -13.82 6.30
C VAL A 189 8.30 -12.53 7.05
N SER A 190 7.79 -11.39 6.59
CA SER A 190 7.59 -10.18 7.37
C SER A 190 6.22 -10.34 8.02
N VAL A 191 6.18 -10.43 9.35
CA VAL A 191 4.91 -10.23 10.06
C VAL A 191 4.54 -8.76 9.82
N PRO A 192 3.36 -8.44 9.26
CA PRO A 192 2.92 -7.07 9.08
C PRO A 192 3.04 -6.33 10.41
N SER A 193 3.74 -5.20 10.39
CA SER A 193 4.02 -4.41 11.58
C SER A 193 4.19 -2.97 11.18
N VAL A 194 3.69 -2.09 12.04
CA VAL A 194 3.85 -0.64 11.94
C VAL A 194 5.34 -0.26 11.88
N PHE A 195 6.21 -1.02 12.56
CA PHE A 195 7.66 -0.90 12.52
C PHE A 195 8.29 -2.27 12.23
N PRO A 196 8.43 -2.67 10.95
CA PRO A 196 8.94 -3.98 10.59
C PRO A 196 10.40 -4.12 11.01
N LYS A 197 10.71 -5.20 11.75
CA LYS A 197 12.08 -5.49 12.21
C LYS A 197 13.02 -5.94 11.09
N ARG A 198 12.45 -6.56 10.05
CA ARG A 198 13.20 -7.04 8.88
C ARG A 198 13.19 -5.96 7.81
N PRO A 199 14.33 -5.72 7.14
CA PRO A 199 14.36 -4.82 6.00
C PRO A 199 13.53 -5.37 4.83
N ILE A 200 12.97 -4.46 4.05
CA ILE A 200 12.33 -4.72 2.76
C ILE A 200 13.40 -4.57 1.68
N GLU A 201 13.63 -5.61 0.89
CA GLU A 201 14.63 -5.57 -0.18
C GLU A 201 14.11 -4.75 -1.37
N LEU A 202 14.93 -3.82 -1.83
CA LEU A 202 14.72 -3.04 -3.07
C LEU A 202 15.87 -3.34 -4.04
N THR A 203 15.55 -3.65 -5.29
CA THR A 203 16.51 -4.02 -6.34
C THR A 203 17.23 -2.81 -6.92
N GLU A 204 16.53 -1.70 -7.10
CA GLU A 204 16.99 -0.45 -7.69
C GLU A 204 16.91 0.71 -6.69
N GLY A 205 16.22 0.57 -5.56
CA GLY A 205 16.26 1.59 -4.50
C GLY A 205 15.59 2.91 -4.88
N ARG A 206 14.64 2.86 -5.81
CA ARG A 206 13.84 3.99 -6.27
C ARG A 206 12.47 3.98 -5.64
N LEU A 207 12.11 5.08 -4.99
CA LEU A 207 10.84 5.25 -4.30
C LEU A 207 10.05 6.40 -4.90
N LEU A 208 8.74 6.22 -5.07
CA LEU A 208 7.83 7.28 -5.44
C LEU A 208 7.41 8.07 -4.19
N TRP A 209 7.53 9.39 -4.23
CA TRP A 209 7.06 10.27 -3.17
C TRP A 209 5.86 11.10 -3.66
N LEU A 210 4.76 10.98 -2.92
CA LEU A 210 3.49 11.67 -3.15
C LEU A 210 3.13 12.52 -1.92
N SER A 211 2.41 13.61 -2.12
CA SER A 211 1.90 14.46 -1.04
C SER A 211 0.61 15.13 -1.46
N ASP A 212 -0.29 15.40 -0.50
CA ASP A 212 -1.48 16.23 -0.74
C ASP A 212 -2.30 15.70 -1.93
N LEU A 213 -2.67 14.41 -1.87
CA LEU A 213 -3.47 13.72 -2.88
C LEU A 213 -4.92 14.23 -2.89
N HIS A 214 -5.44 14.56 -1.71
CA HIS A 214 -6.76 15.19 -1.51
C HIS A 214 -7.89 14.49 -2.28
N PHE A 215 -7.98 13.16 -2.20
CA PHE A 215 -9.11 12.43 -2.76
C PHE A 215 -10.44 12.98 -2.20
N ASP A 216 -11.39 13.20 -3.09
CA ASP A 216 -12.61 13.96 -2.83
C ASP A 216 -13.80 13.28 -3.52
N GLU A 217 -14.74 12.80 -2.72
CA GLU A 217 -15.95 12.13 -3.20
C GLU A 217 -16.90 13.05 -4.00
N ASN A 218 -16.78 14.37 -3.81
CA ASN A 218 -17.60 15.39 -4.48
C ASN A 218 -16.97 15.92 -5.78
N GLN A 219 -15.76 15.47 -6.14
CA GLN A 219 -15.05 15.87 -7.36
C GLN A 219 -14.89 17.40 -7.53
N LYS A 220 -14.67 18.11 -6.42
CA LYS A 220 -14.46 19.56 -6.37
C LYS A 220 -13.00 19.95 -6.20
N TYR A 221 -12.25 19.20 -5.39
CA TYR A 221 -10.92 19.58 -4.92
C TYR A 221 -9.81 18.69 -5.46
N HIS A 222 -10.11 17.44 -5.83
CA HIS A 222 -9.17 16.55 -6.51
C HIS A 222 -9.16 16.79 -8.02
N GLN A 223 -8.02 17.09 -8.62
CA GLN A 223 -7.86 17.45 -10.04
C GLN A 223 -8.16 16.31 -11.01
N PHE A 224 -7.89 15.06 -10.61
CA PHE A 224 -7.96 13.90 -11.51
C PHE A 224 -9.33 13.23 -11.49
N ASP A 225 -9.59 12.39 -12.49
CA ASP A 225 -10.91 11.76 -12.70
C ASP A 225 -12.06 12.77 -12.95
N GLN A 226 -11.70 14.01 -13.32
CA GLN A 226 -12.62 15.04 -13.79
C GLN A 226 -12.75 15.02 -15.32
N ARG A 227 -13.67 15.84 -15.86
CA ARG A 227 -13.82 16.05 -17.30
C ARG A 227 -12.47 16.44 -17.93
N ASP A 228 -12.09 15.73 -19.00
CA ASP A 228 -10.83 15.92 -19.74
C ASP A 228 -9.55 15.59 -18.94
N GLN A 229 -9.67 14.95 -17.77
CA GLN A 229 -8.55 14.46 -16.96
C GLN A 229 -8.58 12.92 -16.85
N LYS A 230 -7.42 12.28 -16.93
CA LYS A 230 -7.25 10.86 -16.59
C LYS A 230 -7.25 10.70 -15.08
N LYS A 231 -7.50 9.47 -14.60
CA LYS A 231 -7.18 9.08 -13.21
C LYS A 231 -5.67 9.23 -12.96
N LEU A 232 -5.29 9.65 -11.75
CA LEU A 232 -3.89 9.81 -11.35
C LEU A 232 -3.09 8.51 -11.51
N SER A 233 -3.66 7.37 -11.14
CA SER A 233 -3.03 6.05 -11.32
C SER A 233 -2.73 5.72 -12.78
N ALA A 234 -3.60 6.13 -13.72
CA ALA A 234 -3.36 5.94 -15.14
C ALA A 234 -2.25 6.84 -15.68
N ILE A 235 -2.12 8.06 -15.15
CA ILE A 235 -1.03 8.97 -15.49
C ILE A 235 0.30 8.40 -14.99
N ILE A 236 0.38 7.98 -13.71
CA ILE A 236 1.60 7.41 -13.12
C ILE A 236 1.96 6.07 -13.78
N LYS A 237 0.97 5.29 -14.22
CA LYS A 237 1.23 4.08 -15.03
C LYS A 237 2.00 4.40 -16.31
N ASP A 238 1.67 5.49 -16.99
CA ASP A 238 2.32 5.93 -18.23
C ASP A 238 3.73 6.53 -17.98
N TRP A 239 4.13 6.76 -16.72
CA TRP A 239 5.48 7.22 -16.37
C TRP A 239 6.52 6.17 -16.76
N ALA A 240 7.63 6.56 -17.39
CA ALA A 240 8.63 5.60 -17.87
C ALA A 240 9.43 4.89 -16.77
N GLN A 241 9.51 5.47 -15.57
CA GLN A 241 10.30 4.90 -14.48
C GLN A 241 9.52 3.81 -13.73
N GLU A 242 10.27 2.81 -13.26
CA GLU A 242 9.80 1.82 -12.30
C GLU A 242 10.21 2.24 -10.89
N VAL A 243 9.32 1.97 -9.94
CA VAL A 243 9.51 2.26 -8.51
C VAL A 243 9.08 1.04 -7.71
N GLU A 244 9.75 0.83 -6.57
CA GLU A 244 9.59 -0.38 -5.77
C GLU A 244 8.86 -0.13 -4.44
N GLY A 245 8.70 1.14 -4.07
CA GLY A 245 7.95 1.57 -2.90
C GLY A 245 7.39 2.98 -3.06
N VAL A 246 6.52 3.36 -2.12
CA VAL A 246 5.78 4.63 -2.15
C VAL A 246 5.83 5.28 -0.76
N LEU A 247 6.17 6.56 -0.71
CA LEU A 247 6.08 7.39 0.48
C LEU A 247 4.97 8.42 0.28
N ILE A 248 4.05 8.54 1.25
CA ILE A 248 2.96 9.52 1.20
C ILE A 248 3.06 10.45 2.41
N SER A 249 3.31 11.75 2.19
CA SER A 249 3.51 12.76 3.25
C SER A 249 2.22 13.47 3.67
N GLY A 250 1.10 12.74 3.75
CA GLY A 250 -0.18 13.24 4.27
C GLY A 250 -1.09 13.94 3.27
N ASP A 251 -2.24 14.36 3.79
CA ASP A 251 -3.41 14.87 3.07
C ASP A 251 -3.79 13.95 1.90
N ILE A 252 -4.05 12.69 2.26
CA ILE A 252 -4.49 11.64 1.35
C ILE A 252 -5.91 11.94 0.86
N THR A 253 -6.77 12.40 1.76
CA THR A 253 -8.19 12.69 1.54
C THR A 253 -8.50 14.16 1.78
N TRP A 254 -9.67 14.63 1.34
CA TRP A 254 -10.11 16.02 1.56
C TRP A 254 -10.84 16.21 2.91
N ARG A 255 -11.57 15.21 3.41
CA ARG A 255 -12.41 15.31 4.62
C ARG A 255 -12.35 14.08 5.52
N ALA A 256 -11.48 13.13 5.23
CA ALA A 256 -11.37 11.85 5.92
C ALA A 256 -12.66 11.01 5.89
N THR A 257 -13.44 11.06 4.80
CA THR A 257 -14.62 10.18 4.69
C THR A 257 -14.21 8.75 4.30
N GLU A 258 -15.05 7.77 4.65
CA GLU A 258 -14.81 6.37 4.26
C GLU A 258 -14.67 6.21 2.74
N ASN A 259 -15.45 6.96 1.95
CA ASN A 259 -15.42 6.87 0.51
C ASN A 259 -14.16 7.52 -0.11
N GLU A 260 -13.69 8.63 0.45
CA GLU A 260 -12.42 9.24 0.04
C GLU A 260 -11.24 8.31 0.30
N PHE A 261 -11.23 7.61 1.45
CA PHE A 261 -10.21 6.59 1.71
C PHE A 261 -10.32 5.38 0.78
N LYS A 262 -11.53 4.94 0.40
CA LYS A 262 -11.70 3.90 -0.64
C LYS A 262 -11.09 4.32 -1.98
N GLN A 263 -11.25 5.57 -2.40
CA GLN A 263 -10.58 6.09 -3.60
C GLN A 263 -9.05 6.03 -3.47
N ALA A 264 -8.52 6.35 -2.29
CA ALA A 264 -7.09 6.23 -2.01
C ALA A 264 -6.60 4.77 -2.04
N GLU A 265 -7.38 3.83 -1.51
CA GLU A 265 -7.11 2.38 -1.59
C GLU A 265 -7.05 1.92 -3.04
N GLU A 266 -8.08 2.23 -3.84
CA GLU A 266 -8.12 1.91 -5.26
C GLU A 266 -6.90 2.50 -6.00
N PHE A 267 -6.50 3.72 -5.67
CA PHE A 267 -5.32 4.34 -6.24
C PHE A 267 -4.05 3.55 -5.93
N ILE A 268 -3.82 3.19 -4.65
CA ILE A 268 -2.66 2.40 -4.22
C ILE A 268 -2.67 1.00 -4.85
N GLU A 269 -3.81 0.32 -4.90
CA GLU A 269 -3.94 -0.99 -5.54
C GLU A 269 -3.59 -0.94 -7.03
N ASN A 270 -4.01 0.13 -7.72
CA ASN A 270 -3.67 0.35 -9.11
C ASN A 270 -2.17 0.64 -9.31
N LEU A 271 -1.52 1.37 -8.39
CA LEU A 271 -0.06 1.56 -8.42
C LEU A 271 0.68 0.23 -8.26
N CYS A 272 0.35 -0.57 -7.24
CA CYS A 272 0.91 -1.90 -7.03
C CYS A 272 0.69 -2.84 -8.22
N SER A 273 -0.41 -2.66 -8.96
CA SER A 273 -0.73 -3.48 -10.12
C SER A 273 -0.03 -3.05 -11.41
N SER A 274 0.43 -1.80 -11.49
CA SER A 274 0.96 -1.19 -12.71
C SER A 274 2.45 -0.87 -12.67
N LYS A 275 3.03 -0.80 -11.48
CA LYS A 275 4.45 -0.58 -11.19
C LYS A 275 5.01 -1.72 -10.37
N ARG A 276 6.33 -1.81 -10.23
CA ARG A 276 7.01 -2.77 -9.33
C ARG A 276 6.84 -2.49 -7.83
N VAL A 277 5.85 -1.68 -7.45
CA VAL A 277 5.62 -1.30 -6.06
C VAL A 277 5.24 -2.52 -5.23
N ASN A 278 6.06 -2.82 -4.23
CA ASN A 278 5.72 -3.78 -3.19
C ASN A 278 4.80 -3.09 -2.17
N ILE A 279 3.68 -3.73 -1.83
CA ILE A 279 2.74 -3.24 -0.81
C ILE A 279 3.44 -3.01 0.55
N ASP A 280 4.42 -3.84 0.90
CA ASP A 280 5.23 -3.65 2.11
C ASP A 280 6.13 -2.42 2.02
N GLY A 281 6.49 -1.99 0.81
CA GLY A 281 7.27 -0.80 0.54
C GLY A 281 6.49 0.50 0.58
N ILE A 282 5.19 0.45 0.91
CA ILE A 282 4.36 1.63 1.10
C ILE A 282 4.44 2.11 2.54
N GLY A 283 4.73 3.39 2.73
CA GLY A 283 4.66 4.08 4.01
C GLY A 283 3.98 5.43 3.89
N MET A 284 3.29 5.85 4.95
CA MET A 284 2.48 7.06 4.96
C MET A 284 2.39 7.67 6.35
N CYS A 285 2.14 8.98 6.40
CA CYS A 285 1.66 9.68 7.60
C CYS A 285 0.36 10.43 7.28
N PRO A 286 -0.52 10.70 8.26
CA PRO A 286 -1.70 11.50 8.03
C PRO A 286 -1.33 12.99 7.89
N GLY A 287 -2.10 13.71 7.08
CA GLY A 287 -2.18 15.17 7.12
C GLY A 287 -3.39 15.68 7.90
N ASN A 288 -3.61 17.00 7.90
CA ASN A 288 -4.72 17.61 8.64
C ASN A 288 -6.09 17.31 8.02
N HIS A 289 -6.16 16.98 6.74
CA HIS A 289 -7.41 16.57 6.08
C HIS A 289 -7.74 15.08 6.27
N ASP A 290 -6.78 14.27 6.72
CA ASP A 290 -6.94 12.82 6.94
C ASP A 290 -7.56 12.47 8.28
N VAL A 291 -7.82 13.47 9.12
CA VAL A 291 -8.70 13.35 10.27
C VAL A 291 -9.84 14.33 10.11
N SER A 292 -11.05 13.91 10.45
CA SER A 292 -12.22 14.76 10.26
C SER A 292 -12.16 16.02 11.16
N PHE A 293 -12.55 17.16 10.60
CA PHE A 293 -12.61 18.43 11.34
C PHE A 293 -13.70 18.41 12.42
N SER A 294 -13.42 19.06 13.55
CA SER A 294 -14.40 19.35 14.58
C SER A 294 -14.95 20.78 14.45
N GLU A 295 -16.27 20.92 14.55
CA GLU A 295 -16.96 22.20 14.33
C GLU A 295 -17.11 23.05 15.59
N ASP A 296 -17.23 22.42 16.77
CA ASP A 296 -17.47 23.12 18.02
C ASP A 296 -16.80 22.43 19.22
N TYR A 297 -16.48 23.21 20.25
CA TYR A 297 -15.96 22.72 21.51
C TYR A 297 -17.08 22.20 22.41
N SER A 298 -16.77 21.18 23.21
CA SER A 298 -17.68 20.72 24.26
C SER A 298 -17.98 21.84 25.27
N ALA A 299 -19.12 21.74 25.97
CA ALA A 299 -19.50 22.70 26.99
C ALA A 299 -18.44 22.80 28.11
N ASP A 300 -17.80 21.69 28.45
CA ASP A 300 -16.75 21.63 29.46
C ASP A 300 -15.48 22.37 29.02
N VAL A 301 -15.05 22.18 27.77
CA VAL A 301 -13.92 22.92 27.19
C VAL A 301 -14.21 24.42 27.16
N LYS A 302 -15.41 24.82 26.72
CA LYS A 302 -15.83 26.23 26.72
C LYS A 302 -15.77 26.84 28.12
N LYS A 303 -16.26 26.11 29.13
CA LYS A 303 -16.23 26.55 30.52
C LYS A 303 -14.81 26.65 31.07
N ALA A 304 -13.96 25.67 30.77
CA ALA A 304 -12.55 25.66 31.17
C ALA A 304 -11.78 26.81 30.51
N LEU A 305 -12.05 27.13 29.25
CA LEU A 305 -11.46 28.26 28.54
C LEU A 305 -11.79 29.61 29.19
N VAL A 306 -13.06 29.82 29.58
CA VAL A 306 -13.46 31.04 30.30
C VAL A 306 -12.69 31.19 31.61
N LYS A 307 -12.61 30.12 32.40
CA LYS A 307 -11.83 30.12 33.65
C LYS A 307 -10.34 30.33 33.42
N TYR A 308 -9.78 29.75 32.35
CA TYR A 308 -8.39 29.98 31.98
C TYR A 308 -8.13 31.46 31.68
N HIS A 309 -9.02 32.12 30.94
CA HIS A 309 -8.92 33.56 30.71
C HIS A 309 -9.00 34.36 32.01
N GLU A 310 -9.94 34.05 32.91
CA GLU A 310 -10.04 34.69 34.23
C GLU A 310 -8.73 34.51 35.05
N MET A 311 -8.17 33.30 35.03
CA MET A 311 -6.92 32.97 35.73
C MET A 311 -5.72 33.76 35.16
N GLN A 312 -5.64 33.94 33.83
CA GLN A 312 -4.60 34.76 33.21
C GLN A 312 -4.70 36.24 33.65
N HIS A 313 -5.88 36.70 34.05
CA HIS A 313 -6.10 38.03 34.63
C HIS A 313 -5.95 38.08 36.15
N GLY A 314 -5.44 36.99 36.77
CA GLY A 314 -5.18 36.91 38.21
C GLY A 314 -6.37 36.48 39.06
N ASN A 315 -7.47 36.02 38.45
CA ASN A 315 -8.68 35.61 39.15
C ASN A 315 -8.98 34.11 38.99
N GLY A 316 -9.18 33.41 40.11
CA GLY A 316 -9.59 32.00 40.10
C GLY A 316 -8.44 31.02 39.85
N ASN A 317 -8.78 29.72 39.80
CA ASN A 317 -7.89 28.60 39.55
C ASN A 317 -8.64 27.54 38.73
N LEU A 318 -7.90 26.72 37.98
CA LEU A 318 -8.44 25.55 37.27
C LEU A 318 -8.26 24.28 38.10
N SER A 319 -9.24 23.39 38.07
CA SER A 319 -9.08 22.02 38.57
C SER A 319 -8.19 21.18 37.63
N SER A 320 -7.75 20.01 38.08
CA SER A 320 -7.01 19.06 37.24
C SER A 320 -7.82 18.64 36.01
N ASP A 321 -9.10 18.30 36.18
CA ASP A 321 -9.97 17.89 35.08
C ASP A 321 -10.18 19.03 34.06
N GLU A 322 -10.27 20.27 34.53
CA GLU A 322 -10.36 21.46 33.68
C GLU A 322 -9.07 21.67 32.89
N TRP A 323 -7.91 21.47 33.51
CA TRP A 323 -6.63 21.46 32.80
C TRP A 323 -6.56 20.35 31.74
N GLU A 324 -6.99 19.13 32.07
CA GLU A 324 -7.00 18.02 31.12
C GLU A 324 -7.91 18.31 29.93
N SER A 325 -9.09 18.91 30.15
CA SER A 325 -10.00 19.29 29.06
C SER A 325 -9.41 20.32 28.09
N LEU A 326 -8.43 21.13 28.52
CA LEU A 326 -7.78 22.15 27.69
C LEU A 326 -6.59 21.60 26.88
N ILE A 327 -6.13 20.38 27.18
CA ILE A 327 -5.04 19.75 26.44
C ILE A 327 -5.58 19.28 25.08
N ALA A 328 -5.24 20.03 24.03
CA ALA A 328 -5.61 19.71 22.65
C ALA A 328 -4.58 18.79 21.95
N VAL A 329 -4.02 17.84 22.70
CA VAL A 329 -3.09 16.84 22.18
C VAL A 329 -3.85 15.54 21.94
N ASP A 330 -3.51 14.89 20.84
CA ASP A 330 -4.15 13.71 20.25
C ASP A 330 -5.51 14.02 19.60
N VAL A 331 -5.72 13.42 18.42
CA VAL A 331 -6.99 13.49 17.69
C VAL A 331 -7.99 12.53 18.34
N LEU A 332 -9.23 12.97 18.58
CA LEU A 332 -10.21 12.10 19.22
C LEU A 332 -10.51 10.87 18.33
N PRO A 333 -10.73 9.68 18.93
CA PRO A 333 -10.83 8.42 18.18
C PRO A 333 -11.84 8.45 17.02
N GLU A 334 -12.98 9.12 17.19
CA GLU A 334 -14.01 9.25 16.17
C GLU A 334 -13.54 10.00 14.92
N PHE A 335 -12.64 10.98 15.06
CA PHE A 335 -12.13 11.78 13.93
C PHE A 335 -10.97 11.10 13.19
N LYS A 336 -10.37 10.05 13.77
CA LYS A 336 -9.30 9.27 13.11
C LYS A 336 -9.68 7.84 12.72
N ARG A 337 -10.90 7.38 13.06
CA ARG A 337 -11.36 6.00 12.81
C ARG A 337 -11.26 5.56 11.36
N ASN A 338 -11.62 6.44 10.42
CA ASN A 338 -11.56 6.12 8.99
C ASN A 338 -10.11 5.97 8.51
N TYR A 339 -9.22 6.86 8.97
CA TYR A 339 -7.78 6.73 8.71
C TYR A 339 -7.20 5.45 9.30
N GLU A 340 -7.58 5.07 10.53
CA GLU A 340 -7.12 3.82 11.15
C GLU A 340 -7.58 2.58 10.37
N GLN A 341 -8.79 2.61 9.81
CA GLN A 341 -9.30 1.55 8.93
C GLN A 341 -8.53 1.51 7.61
N PHE A 342 -8.33 2.66 6.97
CA PHE A 342 -7.54 2.80 5.75
C PHE A 342 -6.10 2.30 5.95
N PHE A 343 -5.45 2.73 7.03
CA PHE A 343 -4.11 2.29 7.42
C PHE A 343 -4.05 0.76 7.55
N ARG A 344 -5.04 0.17 8.22
CA ARG A 344 -5.14 -1.29 8.37
C ARG A 344 -5.27 -2.00 7.02
N ASN A 345 -6.06 -1.44 6.10
CA ASN A 345 -6.27 -2.02 4.78
C ASN A 345 -4.98 -2.01 3.94
N ILE A 346 -4.17 -0.95 4.01
CA ILE A 346 -2.91 -0.85 3.27
C ILE A 346 -1.77 -1.62 3.94
N VAL A 347 -1.58 -1.43 5.25
CA VAL A 347 -0.43 -1.97 5.99
C VAL A 347 -0.69 -3.39 6.53
N SER A 348 -1.93 -3.87 6.44
CA SER A 348 -2.36 -5.18 6.96
C SER A 348 -2.11 -5.37 8.47
N THR A 349 -2.11 -4.26 9.23
CA THR A 349 -1.94 -4.24 10.68
C THR A 349 -2.55 -2.99 11.29
N ASP A 350 -2.88 -3.04 12.58
CA ASP A 350 -3.50 -1.92 13.28
C ASP A 350 -2.48 -0.78 13.44
N ALA A 351 -2.92 0.46 13.24
CA ALA A 351 -2.11 1.63 13.54
C ALA A 351 -1.74 1.67 15.02
N ASN A 352 -0.56 2.22 15.34
CA ASN A 352 -0.22 2.49 16.73
C ASN A 352 -1.00 3.71 17.25
N GLN A 353 -0.93 3.98 18.56
CA GLN A 353 -1.64 5.10 19.18
C GLN A 353 -1.27 6.47 18.60
N TYR A 354 -0.10 6.61 17.97
CA TYR A 354 0.41 7.86 17.42
C TYR A 354 0.10 8.04 15.93
N LEU A 355 -0.42 7.02 15.24
CA LEU A 355 -0.51 6.96 13.77
C LEU A 355 0.85 7.18 13.07
N SER A 356 1.94 6.80 13.74
CA SER A 356 3.30 6.83 13.19
C SER A 356 3.68 5.46 12.65
N MET A 357 4.64 5.40 11.73
CA MET A 357 5.14 4.13 11.23
C MET A 357 6.60 4.20 10.78
N GLY A 358 7.18 3.04 10.52
CA GLY A 358 8.56 2.89 10.07
C GLY A 358 8.67 1.96 8.88
N LYS A 359 9.67 2.21 8.05
CA LYS A 359 10.13 1.30 7.01
C LYS A 359 11.64 1.24 7.04
N ARG A 360 12.18 0.04 6.87
CA ARG A 360 13.61 -0.17 6.64
C ARG A 360 13.76 -0.82 5.30
N PHE A 361 14.49 -0.18 4.41
CA PHE A 361 14.82 -0.71 3.09
C PHE A 361 16.26 -1.20 3.06
N LEU A 362 16.48 -2.35 2.42
CA LEU A 362 17.81 -2.85 2.08
C LEU A 362 17.95 -2.79 0.57
N ILE A 363 18.75 -1.84 0.10
CA ILE A 363 18.94 -1.55 -1.32
C ILE A 363 20.16 -2.32 -1.82
N MET A 364 19.99 -3.09 -2.89
CA MET A 364 21.03 -3.89 -3.55
C MET A 364 21.85 -4.78 -2.57
N ASN A 365 21.23 -5.23 -1.47
CA ASN A 365 21.87 -5.99 -0.39
C ASN A 365 23.09 -5.32 0.28
N GLN A 366 23.23 -4.00 0.16
CA GLN A 366 24.40 -3.28 0.64
C GLN A 366 24.07 -2.05 1.49
N LYS A 367 22.98 -1.34 1.17
CA LYS A 367 22.66 -0.05 1.78
C LYS A 367 21.35 -0.10 2.54
N VAL A 368 21.35 0.44 3.75
CA VAL A 368 20.15 0.53 4.59
C VAL A 368 19.59 1.93 4.53
N VAL A 369 18.30 2.05 4.19
CA VAL A 369 17.54 3.30 4.26
C VAL A 369 16.40 3.12 5.24
N ASP A 370 16.49 3.82 6.38
CA ASP A 370 15.42 3.88 7.36
C ASP A 370 14.52 5.07 7.05
N VAL A 371 13.21 4.86 6.95
CA VAL A 371 12.21 5.91 6.78
C VAL A 371 11.26 5.87 7.97
N CYS A 372 11.15 6.99 8.70
CA CYS A 372 10.27 7.14 9.84
C CYS A 372 9.17 8.15 9.53
N PHE A 373 7.93 7.70 9.54
CA PHE A 373 6.75 8.52 9.32
C PHE A 373 6.21 8.99 10.66
N LEU A 374 6.22 10.30 10.88
CA LEU A 374 5.69 10.95 12.06
C LEU A 374 4.35 11.58 11.73
N ASN A 375 3.37 11.33 12.60
CA ASN A 375 2.10 12.03 12.59
C ASN A 375 2.31 13.43 13.17
N SER A 376 2.40 14.41 12.27
CA SER A 376 2.38 15.83 12.64
C SER A 376 0.98 16.38 12.89
N ASN A 377 -0.07 15.60 12.67
CA ASN A 377 -1.46 15.95 12.92
C ASN A 377 -1.95 15.34 14.25
N SER A 378 -1.22 15.58 15.33
CA SER A 378 -1.63 15.18 16.69
C SER A 378 -2.39 16.29 17.43
N LEU A 379 -2.83 17.33 16.74
CA LEU A 379 -3.79 18.31 17.26
C LEU A 379 -5.16 18.03 16.66
N GLN A 380 -6.22 18.08 17.46
CA GLN A 380 -7.57 18.06 16.92
C GLN A 380 -7.79 19.31 16.05
N GLN A 381 -8.00 19.09 14.76
CA GLN A 381 -8.28 20.14 13.78
C GLN A 381 -9.67 20.72 14.06
N HIS A 382 -9.70 21.87 14.75
CA HIS A 382 -10.93 22.55 15.13
C HIS A 382 -11.13 23.81 14.27
N LYS A 383 -12.38 24.07 13.87
CA LYS A 383 -12.72 25.20 12.99
C LYS A 383 -12.22 26.58 13.45
N LEU A 384 -12.07 26.77 14.77
CA LEU A 384 -11.63 28.03 15.37
C LEU A 384 -10.23 27.97 15.99
N ALA A 385 -9.56 26.82 15.99
CA ALA A 385 -8.18 26.71 16.49
C ALA A 385 -7.45 25.50 15.92
N PHE A 386 -6.13 25.63 15.79
CA PHE A 386 -5.24 24.57 15.31
C PHE A 386 -5.46 24.11 13.88
N GLN A 387 -6.41 24.70 13.14
CA GLN A 387 -6.62 24.40 11.73
C GLN A 387 -5.33 24.62 10.93
N GLY A 388 -4.83 23.54 10.32
CA GLY A 388 -3.59 23.52 9.53
C GLY A 388 -2.32 23.56 10.38
N GLN A 389 -2.40 23.50 11.70
CA GLN A 389 -1.22 23.49 12.56
C GLN A 389 -0.79 22.07 12.90
N GLY A 390 0.53 21.88 12.96
CA GLY A 390 1.12 20.59 13.28
C GLY A 390 1.66 20.50 14.70
N TYR A 391 1.65 19.30 15.27
CA TYR A 391 2.36 18.92 16.48
C TYR A 391 2.75 17.45 16.39
N VAL A 392 3.97 17.10 16.81
CA VAL A 392 4.42 15.69 16.86
C VAL A 392 4.46 15.19 18.31
N GLY A 393 5.02 15.98 19.22
CA GLY A 393 5.14 15.64 20.63
C GLY A 393 6.28 14.68 20.98
N VAL A 394 6.79 14.81 22.20
CA VAL A 394 7.96 14.05 22.69
C VAL A 394 7.69 12.55 22.79
N LYS A 395 6.50 12.15 23.25
CA LYS A 395 6.13 10.75 23.45
C LYS A 395 6.18 9.97 22.13
N GLN A 396 5.63 10.55 21.06
CA GLN A 396 5.66 9.97 19.72
C GLN A 396 7.11 9.84 19.21
N ARG A 397 7.94 10.89 19.34
CA ARG A 397 9.34 10.85 18.90
C ARG A 397 10.17 9.80 19.64
N ASP A 398 9.97 9.68 20.95
CA ASP A 398 10.65 8.68 21.76
C ASP A 398 10.23 7.25 21.40
N ASP A 399 8.93 7.05 21.14
CA ASP A 399 8.39 5.77 20.67
C ASP A 399 8.95 5.41 19.29
N ALA A 400 8.88 6.33 18.33
CA ALA A 400 9.41 6.13 16.99
C ALA A 400 10.92 5.81 16.98
N ALA A 401 11.74 6.54 17.74
CA ALA A 401 13.17 6.25 17.85
C ALA A 401 13.46 4.89 18.49
N LYS A 402 12.60 4.45 19.42
CA LYS A 402 12.70 3.13 20.05
C LYS A 402 12.31 2.03 19.06
N GLU A 403 11.17 2.15 18.39
CA GLU A 403 10.65 1.13 17.48
C GLU A 403 11.48 1.00 16.18
N MET A 404 12.03 2.10 15.66
CA MET A 404 13.03 2.09 14.58
C MET A 404 14.38 1.48 14.99
N GLY A 405 14.59 1.31 16.30
CA GLY A 405 15.86 0.86 16.87
C GLY A 405 16.98 1.89 16.73
N TRP A 406 16.67 3.18 16.67
CA TRP A 406 17.65 4.27 16.59
C TRP A 406 18.25 4.60 17.96
N LYS A 407 17.45 4.44 19.03
CA LYS A 407 17.87 4.74 20.39
C LYS A 407 19.12 3.94 20.78
N ARG A 408 20.21 4.65 21.09
CA ARG A 408 21.55 4.11 21.45
C ARG A 408 22.26 3.31 20.34
N ASN A 409 21.73 3.31 19.12
CA ASN A 409 22.36 2.65 17.98
C ASN A 409 22.87 3.70 16.98
N LYS A 410 24.17 3.62 16.67
CA LYS A 410 24.77 4.45 15.63
C LYS A 410 24.16 4.09 14.27
N LYS A 411 23.92 5.10 13.44
CA LYS A 411 23.55 4.92 12.04
C LYS A 411 24.62 4.08 11.35
N ILE A 412 24.20 3.14 10.52
CA ILE A 412 25.11 2.30 9.73
C ILE A 412 25.85 3.20 8.73
N THR A 413 27.16 3.02 8.61
CA THR A 413 27.98 3.78 7.64
C THR A 413 27.44 3.59 6.23
N GLY A 414 27.22 4.69 5.51
CA GLY A 414 26.66 4.68 4.15
C GLY A 414 25.14 4.47 4.08
N GLY A 415 24.46 4.25 5.21
CA GLY A 415 23.00 4.21 5.29
C GLY A 415 22.38 5.58 5.53
N TYR A 416 21.12 5.74 5.13
CA TYR A 416 20.36 6.97 5.28
C TYR A 416 19.23 6.82 6.29
N ARG A 417 18.92 7.91 6.99
CA ARG A 417 17.72 8.04 7.83
C ARG A 417 16.87 9.20 7.30
N VAL A 418 15.65 8.87 6.92
CA VAL A 418 14.65 9.81 6.39
C VAL A 418 13.51 9.92 7.40
N VAL A 419 13.03 11.14 7.61
CA VAL A 419 11.81 11.41 8.37
C VAL A 419 10.78 11.97 7.41
N VAL A 420 9.54 11.49 7.50
CA VAL A 420 8.41 11.96 6.69
C VAL A 420 7.33 12.45 7.64
N LEU A 421 6.79 13.63 7.40
CA LEU A 421 5.67 14.20 8.14
C LEU A 421 4.93 15.18 7.25
N HIS A 422 3.70 15.55 7.60
CA HIS A 422 2.88 16.38 6.71
C HIS A 422 3.17 17.88 6.79
N HIS A 423 3.06 18.48 7.98
CA HIS A 423 3.12 19.92 8.17
C HIS A 423 4.54 20.51 7.99
N ASN A 424 4.62 21.80 7.67
CA ASN A 424 5.90 22.46 7.44
C ASN A 424 6.70 22.69 8.74
N LEU A 425 8.01 22.43 8.70
CA LEU A 425 8.93 22.83 9.77
C LEU A 425 9.36 24.30 9.65
N TYR A 426 9.48 24.77 8.41
CA TYR A 426 9.87 26.14 8.09
C TYR A 426 8.84 26.77 7.16
N PRO A 427 8.69 28.10 7.17
CA PRO A 427 7.88 28.78 6.16
C PRO A 427 8.36 28.38 4.75
N VAL A 428 7.45 27.77 3.99
CA VAL A 428 7.66 27.43 2.58
C VAL A 428 7.18 28.58 1.71
N ASN A 429 5.97 29.07 2.01
CA ASN A 429 5.33 30.15 1.29
C ASN A 429 6.11 31.45 1.51
N TYR A 430 6.29 32.23 0.45
CA TYR A 430 7.01 33.51 0.53
C TYR A 430 6.34 34.48 1.50
N ALA A 431 5.00 34.54 1.48
CA ALA A 431 4.18 35.30 2.41
C ALA A 431 2.74 34.77 2.43
N GLU A 432 2.10 34.80 3.59
CA GLU A 432 0.68 34.51 3.75
C GLU A 432 -0.05 35.70 4.37
N THR A 433 -1.30 35.92 3.95
CA THR A 433 -2.16 36.91 4.59
C THR A 433 -2.71 36.33 5.89
N PRO A 434 -2.47 36.96 7.05
CA PRO A 434 -2.99 36.46 8.31
C PRO A 434 -4.51 36.67 8.37
N TYR A 435 -5.27 35.59 8.57
CA TYR A 435 -6.72 35.62 8.78
C TYR A 435 -7.06 35.22 10.22
N ILE A 436 -8.16 35.76 10.75
CA ILE A 436 -8.63 35.42 12.10
C ILE A 436 -8.97 33.93 12.14
N GLY A 437 -8.40 33.22 13.11
CA GLY A 437 -8.66 31.78 13.32
C GLY A 437 -7.89 30.85 12.39
N VAL A 438 -7.16 31.38 11.40
CA VAL A 438 -6.29 30.60 10.51
C VAL A 438 -4.86 30.89 10.91
N ALA A 439 -4.19 29.90 11.47
CA ALA A 439 -2.81 30.04 11.91
C ALA A 439 -1.83 29.60 10.81
N SER A 440 -0.55 29.95 10.97
CA SER A 440 0.49 29.51 10.04
C SER A 440 0.57 27.98 10.03
N GLY A 441 0.71 27.39 8.84
CA GLY A 441 0.78 25.94 8.59
C GLY A 441 2.02 25.20 9.14
N LEU A 442 2.55 25.66 10.27
CA LEU A 442 3.81 25.22 10.86
C LEU A 442 3.61 24.23 12.01
N VAL A 443 4.65 23.45 12.28
CA VAL A 443 4.71 22.55 13.43
C VAL A 443 5.15 23.29 14.71
N TYR A 444 4.35 23.17 15.78
CA TYR A 444 4.57 23.81 17.08
C TYR A 444 5.91 23.46 17.73
N ASP A 445 6.39 22.24 17.56
CA ASP A 445 7.59 21.71 18.22
C ASP A 445 8.76 21.46 17.25
N THR A 446 8.86 22.27 16.20
CA THR A 446 9.91 22.21 15.16
C THR A 446 11.33 22.06 15.71
N GLU A 447 11.78 22.91 16.63
CA GLU A 447 13.15 22.83 17.16
C GLU A 447 13.40 21.52 17.92
N ALA A 448 12.37 21.01 18.61
CA ALA A 448 12.48 19.72 19.30
C ALA A 448 12.57 18.55 18.30
N ILE A 449 11.87 18.64 17.17
CA ILE A 449 11.97 17.67 16.07
C ILE A 449 13.37 17.73 15.44
N LEU A 450 13.90 18.92 15.15
CA LEU A 450 15.24 19.09 14.57
C LEU A 450 16.32 18.54 15.50
N LYS A 451 16.26 18.87 16.79
CA LYS A 451 17.19 18.33 17.79
C LYS A 451 17.13 16.80 17.84
N TRP A 452 15.93 16.23 17.86
CA TRP A 452 15.75 14.77 17.81
C TRP A 452 16.29 14.16 16.50
N CYS A 453 16.13 14.84 15.37
CA CYS A 453 16.70 14.42 14.08
C CYS A 453 18.23 14.41 14.14
N PHE A 454 18.86 15.45 14.71
CA PHE A 454 20.32 15.51 14.89
C PHE A 454 20.84 14.44 15.85
N GLU A 455 20.13 14.16 16.94
CA GLU A 455 20.47 13.10 17.90
C GLU A 455 20.41 11.72 17.26
N ASN A 456 19.45 11.49 16.36
CA ASN A 456 19.26 10.23 15.66
C ASN A 456 19.93 10.19 14.27
N GLY A 457 20.71 11.19 13.89
CA GLY A 457 21.47 11.20 12.63
C GLY A 457 20.62 11.11 11.36
N VAL A 458 19.45 11.75 11.38
CA VAL A 458 18.54 11.91 10.23
C VAL A 458 19.20 12.80 9.18
N ASP A 459 19.13 12.39 7.91
CA ASP A 459 19.75 13.06 6.77
C ASP A 459 18.75 13.93 5.99
N LEU A 460 17.50 13.47 5.91
CA LEU A 460 16.45 14.05 5.09
C LEU A 460 15.10 14.07 5.82
N ILE A 461 14.41 15.20 5.74
CA ILE A 461 13.03 15.39 6.17
C ILE A 461 12.19 15.71 4.93
N LEU A 462 11.12 14.95 4.72
CA LEU A 462 10.16 15.12 3.63
C LEU A 462 8.82 15.61 4.19
N HIS A 463 8.22 16.63 3.58
CA HIS A 463 6.90 17.13 3.97
C HIS A 463 6.06 17.75 2.84
N GLY A 464 4.80 18.08 3.15
CA GLY A 464 3.79 18.58 2.19
C GLY A 464 3.08 19.84 2.68
N HIS A 465 1.75 19.79 2.75
CA HIS A 465 0.84 20.74 3.43
C HIS A 465 0.56 22.05 2.69
N THR A 466 1.60 22.80 2.33
CA THR A 466 1.41 24.11 1.66
C THR A 466 1.32 24.04 0.14
N HIS A 467 1.40 22.84 -0.42
CA HIS A 467 1.34 22.58 -1.87
C HIS A 467 2.44 23.31 -2.67
N GLU A 468 3.53 23.67 -2.01
CA GLU A 468 4.68 24.36 -2.60
C GLU A 468 5.96 23.56 -2.34
N ARG A 469 6.82 23.48 -3.36
CA ARG A 469 8.14 22.87 -3.26
C ARG A 469 9.18 23.86 -2.75
N CYS A 470 9.94 23.42 -1.76
CA CYS A 470 11.03 24.16 -1.14
C CYS A 470 12.11 23.18 -0.67
N VAL A 471 13.37 23.62 -0.73
CA VAL A 471 14.50 22.86 -0.21
C VAL A 471 15.35 23.74 0.68
N THR A 472 15.55 23.28 1.91
CA THR A 472 16.33 23.97 2.94
C THR A 472 17.31 23.00 3.59
N LYS A 473 18.58 23.39 3.71
CA LYS A 473 19.56 22.69 4.56
C LYS A 473 19.70 23.42 5.89
N VAL A 474 19.47 22.74 6.99
CA VAL A 474 19.66 23.30 8.33
C VAL A 474 20.90 22.70 8.96
N SER A 475 21.79 23.55 9.47
CA SER A 475 22.98 23.15 10.22
C SER A 475 22.97 23.72 11.63
N ARG A 476 23.42 22.92 12.60
CA ARG A 476 23.57 23.29 14.02
C ARG A 476 24.83 22.67 14.61
N LYS A 477 25.43 23.36 15.57
CA LYS A 477 26.46 22.79 16.44
C LYS A 477 25.78 22.01 17.57
N VAL A 478 25.99 20.69 17.59
CA VAL A 478 25.50 19.79 18.65
C VAL A 478 26.71 19.04 19.21
N ASP A 479 26.97 19.17 20.51
CA ASP A 479 28.11 18.56 21.18
C ASP A 479 29.47 18.85 20.50
N ASN A 480 29.69 20.10 20.06
CA ASN A 480 30.86 20.55 19.30
C ASN A 480 31.07 19.92 17.92
N HIS A 481 30.07 19.21 17.39
CA HIS A 481 30.06 18.72 16.01
C HIS A 481 29.02 19.48 15.18
N ASP A 482 29.38 19.85 13.96
CA ASP A 482 28.42 20.39 12.99
C ASP A 482 27.55 19.23 12.48
N LYS A 483 26.24 19.33 12.74
CA LYS A 483 25.24 18.41 12.23
C LYS A 483 24.33 19.15 11.25
N SER A 484 23.92 18.49 10.19
CA SER A 484 23.00 19.05 9.21
C SER A 484 21.92 18.05 8.80
N VAL A 485 20.79 18.58 8.38
CA VAL A 485 19.67 17.82 7.81
C VAL A 485 19.08 18.60 6.65
N TRP A 486 18.72 17.90 5.58
CA TRP A 486 17.96 18.45 4.46
C TRP A 486 16.46 18.39 4.75
N ILE A 487 15.74 19.44 4.41
CA ILE A 487 14.30 19.56 4.56
C ILE A 487 13.75 19.88 3.17
N VAL A 488 12.95 18.98 2.63
CA VAL A 488 12.41 19.07 1.27
C VAL A 488 10.89 19.01 1.39
N SER A 489 10.22 20.00 0.83
CA SER A 489 8.77 19.99 0.64
C SER A 489 8.43 19.64 -0.81
N LEU A 490 7.33 18.91 -1.00
CA LEU A 490 6.75 18.62 -2.30
C LEU A 490 5.52 19.51 -2.49
N GLY A 491 5.29 19.96 -3.73
CA GLY A 491 3.99 20.51 -4.10
C GLY A 491 2.88 19.46 -3.99
N SER A 492 1.63 19.87 -4.22
CA SER A 492 0.54 18.91 -4.19
C SER A 492 0.62 17.97 -5.39
N THR A 493 0.33 16.70 -5.15
CA THR A 493 0.18 15.70 -6.20
C THR A 493 -1.21 15.74 -6.81
N GLY A 494 -2.25 16.15 -6.07
CA GLY A 494 -3.64 15.82 -6.39
C GLY A 494 -4.64 16.97 -6.55
N VAL A 495 -4.36 18.19 -6.09
CA VAL A 495 -5.40 19.23 -5.97
C VAL A 495 -5.67 20.01 -7.25
N ILE A 496 -6.86 20.59 -7.34
CA ILE A 496 -7.24 21.48 -8.44
C ILE A 496 -6.38 22.74 -8.51
N GLN A 497 -6.32 23.35 -9.70
CA GLN A 497 -5.53 24.56 -9.97
C GLN A 497 -5.76 25.73 -8.98
N GLY A 498 -6.96 25.87 -8.42
CA GLY A 498 -7.26 26.93 -7.46
C GLY A 498 -6.55 26.79 -6.10
N HIS A 499 -5.99 25.61 -5.81
CA HIS A 499 -5.24 25.29 -4.61
C HIS A 499 -3.75 25.07 -4.89
N LEU A 500 -3.27 25.43 -6.09
CA LEU A 500 -1.88 25.26 -6.51
C LEU A 500 -1.21 26.62 -6.74
N VAL A 501 0.08 26.68 -6.42
CA VAL A 501 0.97 27.78 -6.85
C VAL A 501 1.58 27.51 -8.23
N GLY A 502 1.60 26.25 -8.67
CA GLY A 502 2.12 25.83 -9.97
C GLY A 502 1.25 24.74 -10.62
N CYS A 503 1.84 23.56 -10.79
CA CYS A 503 1.16 22.37 -11.29
C CYS A 503 1.19 21.28 -10.22
N ASN A 504 0.32 20.28 -10.36
CA ASN A 504 0.46 19.07 -9.56
C ASN A 504 1.82 18.43 -9.85
N GLU A 505 2.48 17.91 -8.83
CA GLU A 505 3.78 17.26 -8.96
C GLU A 505 3.94 16.06 -8.03
N PHE A 506 4.88 15.19 -8.39
CA PHE A 506 5.38 14.12 -7.55
C PHE A 506 6.90 14.03 -7.68
N ALA A 507 7.54 13.24 -6.82
CA ALA A 507 8.98 13.07 -6.87
C ALA A 507 9.41 11.60 -6.86
N GLU A 508 10.58 11.34 -7.43
CA GLU A 508 11.31 10.09 -7.31
C GLU A 508 12.49 10.31 -6.36
N LEU A 509 12.64 9.42 -5.39
CA LEU A 509 13.79 9.34 -4.50
C LEU A 509 14.69 8.20 -4.96
N ASP A 510 15.90 8.54 -5.38
CA ASP A 510 16.93 7.60 -5.81
C ASP A 510 18.04 7.51 -4.75
N PHE A 511 18.23 6.29 -4.24
CA PHE A 511 19.22 5.94 -3.23
C PHE A 511 20.31 4.98 -3.78
N GLU A 512 20.41 4.74 -5.09
CA GLU A 512 21.42 3.86 -5.69
C GLU A 512 22.84 4.33 -5.37
N GLY A 513 23.11 5.63 -5.56
CA GLY A 513 24.44 6.24 -5.39
C GLY A 513 24.79 6.67 -3.96
N ASP A 514 25.99 7.23 -3.78
CA ASP A 514 26.49 7.72 -2.47
C ASP A 514 25.80 9.01 -1.97
N ARG A 515 24.82 9.51 -2.72
CA ARG A 515 24.02 10.69 -2.40
C ARG A 515 22.57 10.42 -2.72
N ILE A 516 21.68 11.04 -1.96
CA ILE A 516 20.23 10.96 -2.23
C ILE A 516 19.93 11.91 -3.39
N LYS A 517 19.28 11.42 -4.45
CA LYS A 517 18.73 12.28 -5.49
C LYS A 517 17.22 12.38 -5.34
N VAL A 518 16.70 13.60 -5.48
CA VAL A 518 15.27 13.87 -5.55
C VAL A 518 14.97 14.44 -6.93
N MET A 519 14.26 13.68 -7.76
CA MET A 519 13.85 14.11 -9.10
C MET A 519 12.37 14.47 -9.08
N PHE A 520 12.04 15.68 -9.51
CA PHE A 520 10.66 16.19 -9.48
C PHE A 520 10.00 16.06 -10.85
N TYR A 521 8.71 15.78 -10.86
CA TYR A 521 7.93 15.60 -12.07
C TYR A 521 6.61 16.35 -11.97
N ASN A 522 6.35 17.23 -12.94
CA ASN A 522 5.07 17.91 -13.06
C ASN A 522 4.06 17.03 -13.80
N ILE A 523 2.80 17.11 -13.38
CA ILE A 523 1.65 16.55 -14.10
C ILE A 523 0.93 17.70 -14.80
N LYS A 524 0.98 17.71 -16.13
CA LYS A 524 0.29 18.69 -16.98
C LYS A 524 -0.44 18.01 -18.11
N HIS A 525 -1.71 18.37 -18.32
CA HIS A 525 -2.52 17.86 -19.44
C HIS A 525 -2.47 16.33 -19.58
N ASN A 526 -2.57 15.59 -18.46
CA ASN A 526 -2.47 14.13 -18.40
C ASN A 526 -1.11 13.54 -18.83
N THR A 527 -0.04 14.33 -18.82
CA THR A 527 1.33 13.93 -19.14
C THR A 527 2.30 14.29 -18.02
N ILE A 528 3.42 13.58 -17.99
CA ILE A 528 4.46 13.74 -16.96
C ILE A 528 5.66 14.44 -17.59
N GLU A 529 6.09 15.55 -16.99
CA GLU A 529 7.24 16.35 -17.41
C GLU A 529 8.29 16.37 -16.29
N HIS A 530 9.53 16.00 -16.58
CA HIS A 530 10.63 16.16 -15.63
C HIS A 530 10.87 17.64 -15.30
N ASN A 531 10.91 17.96 -14.00
CA ASN A 531 10.94 19.32 -13.44
C ASN A 531 12.14 19.54 -12.50
N GLY A 532 13.28 18.97 -12.85
CA GLY A 532 14.56 19.18 -12.18
C GLY A 532 14.90 18.14 -11.14
N GLU A 533 16.17 18.15 -10.72
CA GLU A 533 16.73 17.24 -9.74
C GLU A 533 17.51 17.99 -8.66
N ILE A 534 17.60 17.40 -7.48
CA ILE A 534 18.40 17.88 -6.36
C ILE A 534 19.24 16.72 -5.84
N ILE A 535 20.53 16.97 -5.61
CA ILE A 535 21.48 16.01 -5.07
C ILE A 535 21.81 16.43 -3.64
N LEU A 536 21.46 15.59 -2.68
CA LEU A 536 21.65 15.84 -1.25
C LEU A 536 22.93 15.13 -0.79
N ASP A 537 23.85 15.93 -0.23
CA ASP A 537 25.18 15.52 0.24
C ASP A 537 25.21 14.95 1.66
#